data_AF-A0A6S6QZZ4-F1
#
_entry.id   AF-A0A6S6QZZ4-F1
#
_cell.length_a   1.000
_cell.length_b   1.000
_cell.length_c   1.000
_cell.angle_alpha   90.00
_cell.angle_beta   90.00
_cell.angle_gamma   90.00
#
_symmetry.space_group_name_H-M   'P 1'
#
loop_
_entity.id
_entity.type
_entity.pdbx_description
1 polymer ?
#
loop_
_entity_poly.entity_id
_entity_poly.type
_entity_poly.pdbx_seq_one_letter_code
_entity_poly.pdbx_strand_id
1 'polypeptide(L)'
;MPGLILEGGTFRPIFSAGVMDALLDYGIMFPYCIGVSAGISNGFSYISKQKERNLKILINHRNDKRYISRRNFIKCRSLFGLDFIYDEIPNKLYPFDWNTFRNHKGEVLVGVTNARTGKSEYLNGLTTDTPFTMLRATCAIPLFFPAIEWQNEKYYDGGLADPIPIQKSIADGNEKNLIVLTRPSDYRKEYGRENDLVIRLIRRKYPELEKIIKNRHQVYNDTIAFCEELERAGKAIIIRPEYPLNSFEKNTEVIQKNYQSGYNLAVREMERIKQLF
;
A
#
# COMPACT_ATOMS: atom_id res chain seq x y z
N MET A 1 10.62 -4.99 18.66
CA MET A 1 9.16 -4.80 18.50
C MET A 1 8.75 -5.38 17.15
N PRO A 2 7.55 -5.99 16.98
CA PRO A 2 7.13 -6.53 15.70
C PRO A 2 6.58 -5.44 14.76
N GLY A 3 7.00 -5.46 13.49
CA GLY A 3 6.52 -4.57 12.43
C GLY A 3 5.56 -5.24 11.44
N LEU A 4 4.57 -4.50 10.96
CA LEU A 4 3.66 -4.89 9.88
C LEU A 4 4.02 -4.13 8.60
N ILE A 5 4.43 -4.84 7.56
CA ILE A 5 4.84 -4.28 6.27
C ILE A 5 3.77 -4.62 5.21
N LEU A 6 3.28 -3.60 4.50
CA LEU A 6 2.19 -3.74 3.53
C LEU A 6 2.63 -3.36 2.11
N GLU A 7 2.69 -4.36 1.21
CA GLU A 7 2.94 -4.10 -0.21
C GLU A 7 1.74 -3.39 -0.86
N GLY A 8 2.03 -2.41 -1.72
CA GLY A 8 1.03 -1.79 -2.58
C GLY A 8 0.59 -2.69 -3.75
N GLY A 9 -0.35 -2.20 -4.57
CA GLY A 9 -0.73 -2.96 -5.76
C GLY A 9 -2.09 -2.66 -6.35
N THR A 10 -2.48 -1.38 -6.40
CA THR A 10 -3.80 -0.96 -6.86
C THR A 10 -4.89 -1.69 -6.07
N PHE A 11 -5.58 -2.70 -6.62
CA PHE A 11 -6.62 -3.45 -5.89
C PHE A 11 -6.20 -4.78 -5.33
N ARG A 12 -4.98 -5.24 -5.61
CA ARG A 12 -4.43 -6.45 -5.01
C ARG A 12 -4.37 -6.37 -3.47
N PRO A 13 -4.09 -5.21 -2.84
CA PRO A 13 -4.15 -5.06 -1.38
C PRO A 13 -5.51 -5.34 -0.72
N ILE A 14 -6.59 -5.62 -1.48
CA ILE A 14 -7.81 -6.16 -0.89
C ILE A 14 -7.55 -7.50 -0.17
N PHE A 15 -6.59 -8.29 -0.68
CA PHE A 15 -6.05 -9.46 0.01
C PHE A 15 -5.45 -9.06 1.37
N SER A 16 -4.61 -8.03 1.41
CA SER A 16 -4.01 -7.52 2.64
C SER A 16 -5.04 -6.98 3.62
N ALA A 17 -6.14 -6.39 3.13
CA ALA A 17 -7.26 -5.97 3.98
C ALA A 17 -7.89 -7.18 4.69
N GLY A 18 -8.07 -8.30 4.00
CA GLY A 18 -8.53 -9.55 4.62
C GLY A 18 -7.58 -10.06 5.70
N VAL A 19 -6.27 -10.01 5.44
CA VAL A 19 -5.24 -10.36 6.44
C VAL A 19 -5.38 -9.49 7.68
N MET A 20 -5.45 -8.16 7.52
CA MET A 20 -5.56 -7.23 8.64
C MET A 20 -6.88 -7.34 9.40
N ASP A 21 -7.99 -7.64 8.71
CA ASP A 21 -9.29 -7.86 9.37
C ASP A 21 -9.28 -9.15 10.20
N ALA A 22 -8.55 -10.19 9.78
CA ALA A 22 -8.29 -11.36 10.63
C ALA A 22 -7.43 -11.01 11.84
N LEU A 23 -6.41 -10.15 11.70
CA LEU A 23 -5.64 -9.67 12.85
C LEU A 23 -6.54 -8.96 13.88
N LEU A 24 -7.46 -8.11 13.42
CA LEU A 24 -8.42 -7.43 14.29
C LEU A 24 -9.32 -8.40 15.05
N ASP A 25 -9.86 -9.42 14.38
CA ASP A 25 -10.71 -10.44 15.02
C ASP A 25 -9.98 -11.23 16.12
N TYR A 26 -8.66 -11.36 16.01
CA TYR A 26 -7.82 -12.01 17.01
C TYR A 26 -7.18 -11.01 18.00
N GLY A 27 -7.59 -9.74 17.97
CA GLY A 27 -7.12 -8.71 18.89
C GLY A 27 -5.65 -8.31 18.68
N ILE A 28 -5.06 -8.60 17.52
CA ILE A 28 -3.66 -8.30 17.21
C ILE A 28 -3.56 -6.90 16.61
N MET A 29 -2.86 -6.02 17.31
CA MET A 29 -2.46 -4.69 16.84
C MET A 29 -0.94 -4.60 16.77
N PHE A 30 -0.40 -4.45 15.56
CA PHE A 30 1.02 -4.19 15.40
C PHE A 30 1.36 -2.78 15.89
N PRO A 31 2.40 -2.62 16.72
CA PRO A 31 2.85 -1.32 17.22
C PRO A 31 3.70 -0.54 16.19
N TYR A 32 4.04 -1.15 15.05
CA TYR A 32 4.68 -0.50 13.92
C TYR A 32 4.00 -0.98 12.64
N CYS A 33 3.44 -0.07 11.84
CA CYS A 33 2.78 -0.37 10.58
C CYS A 33 3.31 0.54 9.48
N ILE A 34 3.88 -0.05 8.43
CA ILE A 34 4.46 0.67 7.30
C ILE A 34 3.96 0.08 5.99
N GLY A 35 3.78 0.92 4.98
CA GLY A 35 3.49 0.43 3.63
C GLY A 35 3.43 1.53 2.60
N VAL A 36 3.04 1.13 1.40
CA VAL A 36 2.93 2.02 0.24
C VAL A 36 1.61 1.86 -0.49
N SER A 37 1.20 2.91 -1.20
CA SER A 37 0.05 2.89 -2.09
C SER A 37 -1.24 2.44 -1.39
N ALA A 38 -2.05 1.62 -2.06
CA ALA A 38 -3.25 1.03 -1.48
C ALA A 38 -2.96 0.07 -0.29
N GLY A 39 -1.73 -0.40 -0.12
CA GLY A 39 -1.34 -1.22 1.04
C GLY A 39 -1.49 -0.45 2.35
N ILE A 40 -0.80 0.69 2.48
CA ILE A 40 -0.92 1.54 3.67
C ILE A 40 -2.26 2.28 3.74
N SER A 41 -2.91 2.57 2.61
CA SER A 41 -4.30 3.08 2.62
C SER A 41 -5.25 2.10 3.33
N ASN A 42 -5.10 0.80 3.06
CA ASN A 42 -5.86 -0.22 3.78
C ASN A 42 -5.40 -0.34 5.24
N GLY A 43 -4.10 -0.15 5.50
CA GLY A 43 -3.50 -0.09 6.84
C GLY A 43 -4.12 1.00 7.72
N PHE A 44 -4.54 2.13 7.18
CA PHE A 44 -5.23 3.16 7.97
C PHE A 44 -6.57 2.66 8.53
N SER A 45 -7.33 1.86 7.75
CA SER A 45 -8.54 1.20 8.25
C SER A 45 -8.23 0.16 9.33
N TYR A 46 -7.09 -0.52 9.26
CA TYR A 46 -6.61 -1.44 10.31
C TYR A 46 -6.26 -0.69 11.61
N ILE A 47 -5.50 0.39 11.52
CA ILE A 47 -5.12 1.22 12.68
C ILE A 47 -6.34 1.85 13.35
N SER A 48 -7.33 2.27 12.56
CA SER A 48 -8.62 2.79 13.05
C SER A 48 -9.61 1.70 13.46
N LYS A 49 -9.22 0.42 13.41
CA LYS A 49 -10.05 -0.75 13.77
C LYS A 49 -11.37 -0.86 13.00
N GLN A 50 -11.41 -0.31 11.78
CA GLN A 50 -12.59 -0.31 10.92
C GLN A 50 -12.62 -1.55 10.03
N LYS A 51 -12.92 -2.70 10.65
CA LYS A 51 -13.05 -4.00 9.97
C LYS A 51 -14.00 -3.92 8.77
N GLU A 52 -13.67 -4.62 7.68
CA GLU A 52 -14.39 -4.70 6.39
C GLU A 52 -14.55 -3.38 5.64
N ARG A 53 -14.06 -2.25 6.18
CA ARG A 53 -14.25 -0.93 5.55
C ARG A 53 -13.70 -0.90 4.13
N ASN A 54 -12.47 -1.40 3.95
CA ASN A 54 -11.81 -1.43 2.64
C ASN A 54 -12.55 -2.33 1.65
N LEU A 55 -13.06 -3.48 2.13
CA LEU A 55 -13.88 -4.37 1.32
C LEU A 55 -15.14 -3.65 0.86
N LYS A 56 -15.97 -3.19 1.79
CA LYS A 56 -17.25 -2.50 1.52
C LYS A 56 -17.09 -1.35 0.54
N ILE A 57 -16.09 -0.50 0.73
CA ILE A 57 -15.78 0.59 -0.21
C ILE A 57 -15.52 0.04 -1.61
N LEU A 58 -14.64 -0.95 -1.74
CA LEU A 58 -14.23 -1.45 -3.04
C LEU A 58 -15.37 -2.19 -3.76
N ILE A 59 -16.12 -3.07 -3.09
CA ILE A 59 -17.26 -3.77 -3.73
C ILE A 59 -18.34 -2.81 -4.21
N ASN A 60 -18.67 -1.80 -3.40
CA ASN A 60 -19.76 -0.87 -3.70
C ASN A 60 -19.37 0.20 -4.72
N HIS A 61 -18.08 0.52 -4.85
CA HIS A 61 -17.64 1.64 -5.69
C HIS A 61 -16.65 1.29 -6.79
N ARG A 62 -16.15 0.05 -6.89
CA ARG A 62 -15.22 -0.36 -7.97
C ARG A 62 -15.70 0.06 -9.36
N ASN A 63 -17.00 -0.11 -9.62
CA ASN A 63 -17.61 0.15 -10.92
C ASN A 63 -18.23 1.56 -11.01
N ASP A 64 -18.13 2.38 -9.95
CA ASP A 64 -18.51 3.78 -9.98
C ASP A 64 -17.48 4.58 -10.79
N LYS A 65 -17.96 5.38 -11.75
CA LYS A 65 -17.11 6.22 -12.61
C LYS A 65 -16.33 7.27 -11.80
N ARG A 66 -16.87 7.70 -10.66
CA ARG A 66 -16.19 8.60 -9.71
C ARG A 66 -15.02 7.92 -9.04
N TYR A 67 -15.08 6.60 -8.85
CA TYR A 67 -13.97 5.84 -8.29
C TYR A 67 -12.88 5.62 -9.32
N ILE A 68 -13.23 5.06 -10.49
CA ILE A 68 -12.28 4.82 -11.57
C ILE A 68 -12.91 5.00 -12.95
N SER A 69 -12.36 5.93 -13.74
CA SER A 69 -12.79 6.16 -15.11
C SER A 69 -11.76 6.97 -15.88
N ARG A 70 -11.67 6.75 -17.20
CA ARG A 70 -10.91 7.64 -18.09
C ARG A 70 -11.43 9.09 -18.05
N ARG A 71 -12.70 9.30 -17.67
CA ARG A 71 -13.30 10.64 -17.52
C ARG A 71 -12.65 11.46 -16.42
N ASN A 72 -12.11 10.81 -15.39
CA ASN A 72 -11.47 11.49 -14.26
C ASN A 72 -10.18 12.22 -14.69
N PHE A 73 -9.54 11.82 -15.79
CA PHE A 73 -8.36 12.52 -16.32
C PHE A 73 -8.63 13.98 -16.66
N ILE A 74 -9.86 14.32 -17.04
CA ILE A 74 -10.25 15.71 -17.38
C ILE A 74 -10.27 16.58 -16.12
N LYS A 75 -10.74 16.04 -14.98
CA LYS A 75 -10.93 16.79 -13.74
C LYS A 75 -9.68 16.80 -12.86
N CYS A 76 -9.08 15.64 -12.62
CA CYS A 76 -8.02 15.47 -11.63
C CYS A 76 -6.74 14.84 -12.20
N ARG A 77 -6.62 14.75 -13.54
CA ARG A 77 -5.48 14.15 -14.24
C ARG A 77 -5.14 12.73 -13.74
N SER A 78 -6.18 11.97 -13.37
CA SER A 78 -6.05 10.58 -12.94
C SER A 78 -7.19 9.69 -13.41
N LEU A 79 -6.91 8.39 -13.56
CA LEU A 79 -7.95 7.37 -13.68
C LEU A 79 -8.79 7.26 -12.40
N PHE A 80 -8.14 7.41 -11.25
CA PHE A 80 -8.78 7.33 -9.94
C PHE A 80 -9.33 8.71 -9.57
N GLY A 81 -10.59 8.77 -9.16
CA GLY A 81 -11.16 10.02 -8.66
C GLY A 81 -10.68 10.28 -7.24
N LEU A 82 -9.53 10.94 -7.10
CA LEU A 82 -8.90 11.21 -5.81
C LEU A 82 -9.85 11.91 -4.83
N ASP A 83 -10.63 12.88 -5.30
CA ASP A 83 -11.61 13.57 -4.45
C ASP A 83 -12.72 12.62 -3.98
N PHE A 84 -13.13 11.67 -4.82
CA PHE A 84 -14.10 10.69 -4.41
C PHE A 84 -13.52 9.70 -3.38
N ILE A 85 -12.31 9.19 -3.63
CA ILE A 85 -11.67 8.16 -2.81
C ILE A 85 -11.17 8.71 -1.47
N TYR A 86 -10.58 9.90 -1.47
CA TYR A 86 -9.87 10.45 -0.31
C TYR A 86 -10.58 11.65 0.35
N ASP A 87 -11.71 12.10 -0.18
CA ASP A 87 -12.53 13.11 0.50
C ASP A 87 -13.98 12.63 0.66
N GLU A 88 -14.72 12.37 -0.43
CA GLU A 88 -16.14 12.00 -0.34
C GLU A 88 -16.38 10.68 0.42
N ILE A 89 -15.61 9.62 0.10
CA ILE A 89 -15.73 8.33 0.78
C ILE A 89 -15.44 8.45 2.29
N PRO A 90 -14.26 8.91 2.74
CA PRO A 90 -13.93 8.93 4.16
C PRO A 90 -14.64 10.01 4.98
N ASN A 91 -15.18 11.08 4.36
CA ASN A 91 -15.84 12.15 5.08
C ASN A 91 -17.38 12.09 5.01
N LYS A 92 -17.97 11.26 4.12
CA LYS A 92 -19.43 11.19 3.94
C LYS A 92 -19.99 9.77 3.88
N LEU A 93 -19.44 8.91 3.00
CA LEU A 93 -20.06 7.60 2.70
C LEU A 93 -19.65 6.49 3.68
N TYR A 94 -18.37 6.45 4.04
CA TYR A 94 -17.78 5.52 5.01
C TYR A 94 -16.90 6.33 5.97
N PRO A 95 -17.52 7.08 6.90
CA PRO A 95 -16.81 7.99 7.80
C PRO A 95 -15.60 7.31 8.45
N PHE A 96 -14.44 7.96 8.34
CA PHE A 96 -13.21 7.48 8.96
C PHE A 96 -13.20 7.77 10.47
N ASP A 97 -12.83 6.79 11.27
CA ASP A 97 -12.74 6.96 12.73
C ASP A 97 -11.44 7.64 13.13
N TRP A 98 -11.47 8.98 13.10
CA TRP A 98 -10.37 9.83 13.50
C TRP A 98 -9.96 9.67 14.97
N ASN A 99 -10.91 9.37 15.85
CA ASN A 99 -10.64 9.26 17.27
C ASN A 99 -9.81 8.00 17.55
N THR A 100 -10.22 6.86 17.00
CA THR A 100 -9.45 5.62 17.14
C THR A 100 -8.08 5.73 16.48
N PHE A 101 -8.01 6.30 15.27
CA PHE A 101 -6.75 6.44 14.53
C PHE A 101 -5.72 7.33 15.26
N ARG A 102 -6.13 8.54 15.69
CA ARG A 102 -5.22 9.50 16.35
C ARG A 102 -4.78 9.08 17.75
N ASN A 103 -5.55 8.20 18.41
CA ASN A 103 -5.19 7.66 19.71
C ASN A 103 -4.29 6.41 19.64
N HIS A 104 -3.98 5.91 18.43
CA HIS A 104 -3.04 4.82 18.25
C HIS A 104 -1.66 5.20 18.84
N LYS A 105 -1.07 4.29 19.60
CA LYS A 105 0.20 4.51 20.31
C LYS A 105 1.43 4.00 19.57
N GLY A 106 1.23 3.21 18.52
CA GLY A 106 2.30 2.73 17.66
C GLY A 106 2.67 3.71 16.56
N GLU A 107 3.63 3.30 15.74
CA GLU A 107 4.11 4.05 14.58
C GLU A 107 3.33 3.65 13.32
N VAL A 108 2.91 4.63 12.55
CA VAL A 108 2.26 4.43 11.25
C VAL A 108 3.03 5.21 10.21
N LEU A 109 3.62 4.53 9.24
CA LEU A 109 4.48 5.15 8.24
C LEU A 109 3.93 4.95 6.82
N VAL A 110 3.83 6.08 6.11
CA VAL A 110 3.41 6.14 4.71
C VAL A 110 4.65 6.31 3.85
N GLY A 111 5.04 5.24 3.15
CA GLY A 111 6.15 5.31 2.21
C GLY A 111 5.78 6.11 0.96
N VAL A 112 6.61 7.05 0.58
CA VAL A 112 6.45 7.91 -0.61
C VAL A 112 7.79 8.02 -1.35
N THR A 113 7.75 8.36 -2.64
CA THR A 113 8.96 8.67 -3.41
C THR A 113 9.07 10.17 -3.59
N ASN A 114 10.11 10.80 -3.06
CA ASN A 114 10.35 12.23 -3.28
C ASN A 114 10.66 12.47 -4.77
N ALA A 115 9.83 13.29 -5.42
CA ALA A 115 9.93 13.54 -6.86
C ALA A 115 11.22 14.26 -7.24
N ARG A 116 11.79 15.09 -6.35
CA ARG A 116 13.03 15.83 -6.61
C ARG A 116 14.26 14.94 -6.44
N THR A 117 14.31 14.16 -5.36
CA THR A 117 15.52 13.39 -4.99
C THR A 117 15.49 11.94 -5.49
N GLY A 118 14.33 11.43 -5.89
CA GLY A 118 14.11 10.02 -6.23
C GLY A 118 14.21 9.05 -5.06
N LYS A 119 14.41 9.53 -3.83
CA LYS A 119 14.58 8.67 -2.64
C LYS A 119 13.23 8.31 -2.03
N SER A 120 13.17 7.16 -1.37
CA SER A 120 12.05 6.84 -0.49
C SER A 120 12.10 7.71 0.76
N GLU A 121 10.94 8.23 1.15
CA GLU A 121 10.70 8.93 2.41
C GLU A 121 9.50 8.28 3.10
N TYR A 122 9.45 8.40 4.42
CA TYR A 122 8.44 7.74 5.25
C TYR A 122 7.75 8.79 6.12
N LEU A 123 6.55 9.17 5.70
CA LEU A 123 5.78 10.21 6.39
C LEU A 123 5.07 9.60 7.61
N ASN A 124 4.99 10.35 8.70
CA ASN A 124 4.22 9.94 9.87
C ASN A 124 2.72 10.00 9.55
N GLY A 125 2.10 8.83 9.34
CA GLY A 125 0.69 8.71 8.99
C GLY A 125 -0.27 9.28 10.03
N LEU A 126 0.13 9.38 11.31
CA LEU A 126 -0.70 9.98 12.36
C LEU A 126 -0.86 11.50 12.20
N THR A 127 -0.03 12.16 11.39
CA THR A 127 -0.14 13.60 11.09
C THR A 127 -0.90 13.88 9.79
N THR A 128 -1.58 12.88 9.23
CA THR A 128 -2.39 13.03 8.02
C THR A 128 -3.52 14.05 8.21
N ASP A 129 -3.83 14.76 7.13
CA ASP A 129 -4.92 15.74 7.05
C ASP A 129 -6.25 15.09 6.63
N THR A 130 -7.35 15.81 6.80
CA THR A 130 -8.71 15.31 6.47
C THR A 130 -8.90 14.91 5.00
N PRO A 131 -8.22 15.56 4.01
CA PRO A 131 -8.21 15.12 2.61
C PRO A 131 -7.30 13.91 2.30
N PHE A 132 -6.62 13.35 3.30
CA PHE A 132 -5.65 12.27 3.19
C PHE A 132 -4.56 12.51 2.13
N THR A 133 -3.98 13.72 2.13
CA THR A 133 -2.99 14.16 1.13
C THR A 133 -1.77 13.23 1.07
N MET A 134 -1.31 12.71 2.20
CA MET A 134 -0.24 11.69 2.23
C MET A 134 -0.65 10.38 1.52
N LEU A 135 -1.90 9.93 1.68
CA LEU A 135 -2.38 8.74 0.99
C LEU A 135 -2.60 9.00 -0.51
N ARG A 136 -2.98 10.22 -0.89
CA ARG A 136 -2.98 10.64 -2.30
C ARG A 136 -1.57 10.59 -2.88
N ALA A 137 -0.56 11.06 -2.13
CA ALA A 137 0.83 11.05 -2.54
C ALA A 137 1.39 9.63 -2.73
N THR A 138 1.17 8.74 -1.76
CA THR A 138 1.66 7.35 -1.84
C THR A 138 0.97 6.51 -2.93
N CYS A 139 -0.13 6.99 -3.52
CA CYS A 139 -0.81 6.35 -4.66
C CYS A 139 -0.57 7.05 -6.01
N ALA A 140 0.19 8.14 -6.03
CA ALA A 140 0.40 8.93 -7.24
C ALA A 140 1.39 8.23 -8.18
N ILE A 141 0.88 7.47 -9.13
CA ILE A 141 1.70 6.82 -10.17
C ILE A 141 2.00 7.84 -11.29
N PRO A 142 3.27 8.06 -11.67
CA PRO A 142 3.63 8.85 -12.84
C PRO A 142 2.81 8.46 -14.08
N LEU A 143 2.50 9.43 -14.94
CA LEU A 143 1.54 9.35 -16.08
C LEU A 143 0.06 9.36 -15.68
N PHE A 144 -0.30 8.69 -14.59
CA PHE A 144 -1.68 8.65 -14.09
C PHE A 144 -1.99 9.71 -13.05
N PHE A 145 -0.98 10.40 -12.52
CA PHE A 145 -1.15 11.41 -11.49
C PHE A 145 -0.06 12.50 -11.62
N PRO A 146 -0.37 13.76 -11.29
CA PRO A 146 0.67 14.72 -10.96
C PRO A 146 1.36 14.32 -9.64
N ALA A 147 2.59 14.80 -9.43
CA ALA A 147 3.19 14.73 -8.09
C ALA A 147 2.30 15.49 -7.10
N ILE A 148 2.08 14.91 -5.93
CA ILE A 148 1.26 15.50 -4.87
C ILE A 148 2.18 16.27 -3.92
N GLU A 149 1.77 17.48 -3.55
CA GLU A 149 2.52 18.33 -2.65
C GLU A 149 2.13 18.06 -1.20
N TRP A 150 3.13 17.86 -0.34
CA TRP A 150 2.97 17.73 1.10
C TRP A 150 4.13 18.43 1.79
N GLN A 151 3.85 19.38 2.69
CA GLN A 151 4.87 20.13 3.44
C GLN A 151 5.98 20.73 2.54
N ASN A 152 5.60 21.37 1.43
CA ASN A 152 6.48 21.99 0.42
C ASN A 152 7.33 21.04 -0.42
N GLU A 153 7.19 19.73 -0.23
CA GLU A 153 7.84 18.70 -1.03
C GLU A 153 6.84 18.02 -1.97
N LYS A 154 7.33 17.49 -3.09
CA LYS A 154 6.50 16.81 -4.10
C LYS A 154 6.79 15.32 -4.11
N TYR A 155 5.73 14.53 -4.10
CA TYR A 155 5.81 13.09 -3.91
C TYR A 155 5.04 12.32 -4.99
N TYR A 156 5.56 11.14 -5.28
CA TYR A 156 4.90 10.07 -6.04
C TYR A 156 4.75 8.81 -5.18
N ASP A 157 4.10 7.80 -5.75
CA ASP A 157 3.86 6.51 -5.11
C ASP A 157 5.14 5.91 -4.51
N GLY A 158 5.06 5.44 -3.27
CA GLY A 158 6.19 4.87 -2.54
C GLY A 158 6.78 3.65 -3.22
N GLY A 159 5.95 2.87 -3.93
CA GLY A 159 6.36 1.68 -4.64
C GLY A 159 7.14 1.91 -5.94
N LEU A 160 7.54 3.15 -6.23
CA LEU A 160 8.60 3.46 -7.20
C LEU A 160 9.97 3.21 -6.59
N ALA A 161 10.26 3.79 -5.43
CA ALA A 161 11.56 3.69 -4.76
C ALA A 161 11.65 2.51 -3.80
N ASP A 162 10.61 2.25 -3.01
CA ASP A 162 10.59 1.16 -2.04
C ASP A 162 9.20 0.47 -2.00
N PRO A 163 8.98 -0.57 -2.82
CA PRO A 163 7.69 -1.26 -2.90
C PRO A 163 7.35 -2.11 -1.67
N ILE A 164 8.33 -2.51 -0.88
CA ILE A 164 8.17 -3.36 0.31
C ILE A 164 9.17 -2.84 1.35
N PRO A 165 8.77 -1.89 2.22
CA PRO A 165 9.69 -1.12 3.07
C PRO A 165 10.23 -1.88 4.30
N ILE A 166 10.67 -3.12 4.10
CA ILE A 166 11.24 -4.00 5.11
C ILE A 166 12.58 -3.47 5.64
N GLN A 167 13.41 -2.89 4.78
CA GLN A 167 14.69 -2.32 5.20
C GLN A 167 14.48 -1.15 6.17
N LYS A 168 13.46 -0.32 5.93
CA LYS A 168 13.07 0.75 6.85
C LYS A 168 12.58 0.20 8.19
N SER A 169 11.71 -0.82 8.16
CA SER A 169 11.23 -1.48 9.38
C SER A 169 12.40 -1.96 10.26
N ILE A 170 13.40 -2.60 9.65
CA ILE A 170 14.61 -3.09 10.35
C ILE A 170 15.47 -1.92 10.85
N ALA A 171 15.66 -0.88 10.03
CA ALA A 171 16.43 0.30 10.42
C ALA A 171 15.82 1.05 11.62
N ASP A 172 14.50 0.96 11.79
CA ASP A 172 13.76 1.52 12.93
C ASP A 172 13.78 0.59 14.17
N GLY A 173 14.48 -0.54 14.10
CA GLY A 173 14.67 -1.47 15.23
C GLY A 173 13.65 -2.60 15.32
N ASN A 174 12.85 -2.85 14.28
CA ASN A 174 11.91 -3.98 14.28
C ASN A 174 12.61 -5.30 13.89
N GLU A 175 12.90 -6.11 14.89
CA GLU A 175 13.59 -7.40 14.72
C GLU A 175 12.73 -8.51 14.09
N LYS A 176 11.41 -8.45 14.32
CA LYS A 176 10.42 -9.42 13.82
C LYS A 176 9.39 -8.70 12.95
N ASN A 177 8.99 -9.30 11.84
CA ASN A 177 8.17 -8.62 10.85
C ASN A 177 7.08 -9.53 10.25
N LEU A 178 5.84 -9.04 10.20
CA LEU A 178 4.80 -9.61 9.35
C LEU A 178 4.80 -8.86 8.01
N ILE A 179 5.11 -9.55 6.92
CA ILE A 179 5.19 -8.96 5.58
C ILE A 179 4.01 -9.46 4.77
N VAL A 180 3.11 -8.56 4.40
CA VAL A 180 1.92 -8.88 3.61
C VAL A 180 2.14 -8.45 2.17
N LEU A 181 2.38 -9.44 1.32
CA LEU A 181 2.56 -9.26 -0.11
C LEU A 181 1.24 -9.50 -0.86
N THR A 182 1.21 -9.05 -2.09
CA THR A 182 0.06 -9.05 -3.00
C THR A 182 0.39 -9.69 -4.34
N ARG A 183 1.55 -10.37 -4.42
CA ARG A 183 1.97 -11.23 -5.53
C ARG A 183 2.29 -12.64 -5.00
N PRO A 184 2.03 -13.69 -5.79
CA PRO A 184 2.43 -15.05 -5.45
C PRO A 184 3.96 -15.22 -5.50
N SER A 185 4.45 -16.33 -4.96
CA SER A 185 5.89 -16.62 -4.81
C SER A 185 6.65 -16.79 -6.13
N ASP A 186 5.97 -17.23 -7.19
CA ASP A 186 6.51 -17.43 -8.53
C ASP A 186 6.60 -16.12 -9.34
N TYR A 187 5.98 -15.04 -8.88
CA TYR A 187 6.02 -13.76 -9.58
C TYR A 187 7.44 -13.18 -9.59
N ARG A 188 7.89 -12.74 -10.76
CA ARG A 188 9.08 -11.93 -10.93
C ARG A 188 8.71 -10.64 -11.66
N LYS A 189 9.23 -9.53 -11.16
CA LYS A 189 9.02 -8.23 -11.78
C LYS A 189 10.00 -8.07 -12.93
N GLU A 190 9.46 -7.78 -14.11
CA GLU A 190 10.26 -7.53 -15.31
C GLU A 190 10.24 -6.05 -15.67
N TYR A 191 11.19 -5.64 -16.51
CA TYR A 191 11.19 -4.30 -17.08
C TYR A 191 10.07 -4.17 -18.12
N GLY A 192 9.08 -3.32 -17.84
CA GLY A 192 8.01 -2.99 -18.78
C GLY A 192 8.40 -1.85 -19.73
N ARG A 193 8.10 -1.99 -21.02
CA ARG A 193 8.37 -0.95 -22.05
C ARG A 193 7.64 0.37 -21.78
N GLU A 194 6.55 0.34 -21.02
CA GLU A 194 5.84 1.52 -20.55
C GLU A 194 6.71 2.45 -19.69
N ASN A 195 7.73 1.90 -19.02
CA ASN A 195 8.68 2.68 -18.22
C ASN A 195 9.45 3.69 -19.09
N ASP A 196 9.80 3.33 -20.34
CA ASP A 196 10.52 4.22 -21.24
C ASP A 196 9.70 5.47 -21.58
N LEU A 197 8.38 5.32 -21.73
CA LEU A 197 7.47 6.43 -21.96
C LEU A 197 7.39 7.34 -20.72
N VAL A 198 7.22 6.75 -19.54
CA VAL A 198 7.17 7.49 -18.27
C VAL A 198 8.45 8.28 -18.06
N ILE A 199 9.61 7.65 -18.23
CA ILE A 199 10.94 8.29 -18.12
C ILE A 199 11.03 9.48 -19.08
N ARG A 200 10.66 9.31 -20.34
CA ARG A 200 10.74 10.37 -21.36
C ARG A 200 9.95 11.62 -20.97
N LEU A 201 8.78 11.43 -20.37
CA LEU A 201 7.88 12.50 -19.95
C LEU A 201 8.34 13.19 -18.66
N ILE A 202 8.93 12.44 -17.73
CA ILE A 202 9.21 12.94 -16.39
C ILE A 202 10.64 13.46 -16.20
N ARG A 203 11.62 12.93 -16.94
CA ARG A 203 13.06 13.20 -16.76
C ARG A 203 13.46 14.68 -16.85
N ARG A 204 12.70 15.50 -17.60
CA ARG A 204 12.97 16.94 -17.71
C ARG A 204 12.65 17.69 -16.41
N LYS A 205 11.62 17.25 -15.70
CA LYS A 205 11.14 17.90 -14.47
C LYS A 205 11.72 17.24 -13.22
N TYR A 206 11.90 15.93 -13.26
CA TYR A 206 12.34 15.08 -12.15
C TYR A 206 13.38 14.06 -12.66
N PRO A 207 14.63 14.48 -12.92
CA PRO A 207 15.65 13.62 -13.51
C PRO A 207 16.01 12.41 -12.64
N GLU A 208 16.01 12.57 -11.32
CA GLU A 208 16.36 11.47 -10.38
C GLU A 208 15.39 10.29 -10.46
N LEU A 209 14.15 10.50 -10.90
CA LEU A 209 13.17 9.42 -11.06
C LEU A 209 13.51 8.47 -12.21
N GLU A 210 14.34 8.88 -13.16
CA GLU A 210 14.74 8.02 -14.29
C GLU A 210 15.45 6.76 -13.79
N LYS A 211 16.42 6.91 -12.88
CA LYS A 211 17.18 5.78 -12.33
C LYS A 211 16.28 4.84 -11.54
N ILE A 212 15.36 5.40 -10.75
CA ILE A 212 14.42 4.64 -9.93
C ILE A 212 13.49 3.80 -10.80
N ILE A 213 12.90 4.41 -11.84
CA ILE A 213 11.98 3.71 -12.74
C ILE A 213 12.71 2.60 -13.52
N LYS A 214 13.95 2.85 -13.97
CA LYS A 214 14.78 1.85 -14.66
C LYS A 214 15.04 0.62 -13.78
N ASN A 215 15.43 0.85 -12.53
CA ASN A 215 15.87 -0.23 -11.64
C ASN A 215 14.75 -0.84 -10.78
N ARG A 216 13.52 -0.31 -10.86
CA ARG A 216 12.38 -0.73 -10.02
C ARG A 216 12.14 -2.24 -10.00
N HIS A 217 12.32 -2.90 -11.14
CA HIS A 217 12.12 -4.34 -11.27
C HIS A 217 13.17 -5.14 -10.49
N GLN A 218 14.45 -4.72 -10.56
CA GLN A 218 15.55 -5.30 -9.78
C GLN A 218 15.32 -5.07 -8.29
N VAL A 219 15.09 -3.81 -7.87
CA VAL A 219 14.84 -3.45 -6.46
C VAL A 219 13.70 -4.29 -5.88
N TYR A 220 12.61 -4.49 -6.62
CA TYR A 220 11.50 -5.33 -6.17
C TYR A 220 11.94 -6.79 -5.96
N ASN A 221 12.59 -7.39 -6.95
CA ASN A 221 12.99 -8.80 -6.88
C ASN A 221 14.06 -9.02 -5.78
N ASP A 222 15.01 -8.11 -5.64
CA ASP A 222 16.04 -8.16 -4.59
C ASP A 222 15.40 -8.04 -3.21
N THR A 223 14.40 -7.17 -3.06
CA THR A 223 13.67 -7.02 -1.79
C THR A 223 12.86 -8.26 -1.45
N ILE A 224 12.24 -8.93 -2.44
CA ILE A 224 11.55 -10.20 -2.23
C ILE A 224 12.53 -11.28 -1.76
N ALA A 225 13.68 -11.41 -2.41
CA ALA A 225 14.72 -12.36 -2.00
C ALA A 225 15.17 -12.10 -0.56
N PHE A 226 15.39 -10.84 -0.19
CA PHE A 226 15.73 -10.45 1.17
C PHE A 226 14.61 -10.77 2.19
N CYS A 227 13.34 -10.55 1.82
CA CYS A 227 12.21 -10.96 2.68
C CYS A 227 12.22 -12.47 2.92
N GLU A 228 12.45 -13.28 1.88
CA GLU A 228 12.51 -14.74 1.97
C GLU A 228 13.71 -15.25 2.79
N GLU A 229 14.83 -14.52 2.78
CA GLU A 229 15.94 -14.76 3.70
C GLU A 229 15.56 -14.48 5.16
N LEU A 230 14.86 -13.38 5.44
CA LEU A 230 14.37 -13.07 6.78
C LEU A 230 13.37 -14.11 7.28
N GLU A 231 12.50 -14.61 6.41
CA GLU A 231 11.55 -15.68 6.76
C GLU A 231 12.27 -16.98 7.11
N ARG A 232 13.25 -17.40 6.29
CA ARG A 232 14.10 -18.57 6.60
C ARG A 232 14.89 -18.41 7.90
N ALA A 233 15.29 -17.19 8.22
CA ALA A 233 15.99 -16.86 9.47
C ALA A 233 15.04 -16.72 10.69
N GLY A 234 13.72 -16.91 10.52
CA GLY A 234 12.73 -16.76 11.60
C GLY A 234 12.51 -15.32 12.05
N LYS A 235 12.99 -14.33 11.28
CA LYS A 235 12.84 -12.89 11.54
C LYS A 235 11.62 -12.28 10.86
N ALA A 236 10.99 -13.01 9.93
CA ALA A 236 9.77 -12.57 9.28
C ALA A 236 8.78 -13.72 9.07
N ILE A 237 7.51 -13.36 8.91
CA ILE A 237 6.47 -14.22 8.37
C ILE A 237 5.94 -13.55 7.13
N ILE A 238 5.87 -14.26 6.02
CA ILE A 238 5.33 -13.72 4.77
C ILE A 238 3.95 -14.29 4.50
N ILE A 239 2.97 -13.40 4.40
CA ILE A 239 1.62 -13.74 3.96
C ILE A 239 1.45 -13.19 2.54
N ARG A 240 1.17 -14.06 1.57
CA ARG A 240 1.03 -13.70 0.16
C ARG A 240 -0.01 -14.58 -0.53
N PRO A 241 -0.64 -14.13 -1.63
CA PRO A 241 -1.67 -14.92 -2.30
C PRO A 241 -1.08 -16.17 -2.97
N GLU A 242 -1.84 -17.27 -2.97
CA GLU A 242 -1.46 -18.54 -3.62
C GLU A 242 -1.62 -18.48 -5.16
N TYR A 243 -2.27 -17.42 -5.68
CA TYR A 243 -2.52 -17.22 -7.10
C TYR A 243 -2.36 -15.75 -7.51
N PRO A 244 -2.12 -15.45 -8.80
CA PRO A 244 -2.01 -14.07 -9.27
C PRO A 244 -3.29 -13.26 -9.07
N LEU A 245 -3.15 -12.08 -8.45
CA LEU A 245 -4.24 -11.12 -8.28
C LEU A 245 -4.23 -10.07 -9.40
N ASN A 246 -5.39 -9.77 -9.98
CA ASN A 246 -5.52 -8.72 -10.99
C ASN A 246 -5.53 -7.32 -10.34
N SER A 247 -4.61 -6.45 -10.77
CA SER A 247 -4.48 -5.08 -10.23
C SER A 247 -5.70 -4.20 -10.50
N PHE A 248 -6.45 -4.51 -11.57
CA PHE A 248 -7.67 -3.81 -11.94
C PHE A 248 -8.85 -4.79 -12.04
N GLU A 249 -8.97 -5.73 -11.09
CA GLU A 249 -10.14 -6.62 -11.03
C GLU A 249 -11.44 -5.82 -11.03
N LYS A 250 -12.41 -6.21 -11.86
CA LYS A 250 -13.72 -5.54 -12.00
C LYS A 250 -14.86 -6.35 -11.40
N ASN A 251 -14.70 -7.68 -11.33
CA ASN A 251 -15.69 -8.57 -10.76
C ASN A 251 -15.63 -8.48 -9.23
N THR A 252 -16.74 -8.02 -8.65
CA THR A 252 -16.94 -7.85 -7.21
C THR A 252 -16.86 -9.16 -6.42
N GLU A 253 -17.31 -10.27 -7.01
CA GLU A 253 -17.20 -11.60 -6.40
C GLU A 253 -15.75 -12.05 -6.32
N VAL A 254 -14.95 -11.75 -7.35
CA VAL A 254 -13.50 -12.04 -7.35
C VAL A 254 -12.79 -11.16 -6.31
N ILE A 255 -13.17 -9.88 -6.19
CA ILE A 255 -12.66 -8.99 -5.14
C ILE A 255 -12.94 -9.55 -3.75
N GLN A 256 -14.18 -10.00 -3.49
CA GLN A 256 -14.57 -10.63 -2.23
C GLN A 256 -13.81 -11.95 -1.99
N LYS A 257 -13.62 -12.77 -3.03
CA LYS A 257 -12.80 -13.98 -2.94
C LYS A 257 -11.35 -13.68 -2.58
N ASN A 258 -10.76 -12.65 -3.18
CA ASN A 258 -9.39 -12.23 -2.90
C ASN A 258 -9.24 -11.74 -1.45
N TYR A 259 -10.21 -10.97 -0.95
CA TYR A 259 -10.31 -10.60 0.46
C TYR A 259 -10.37 -11.83 1.37
N GLN A 260 -11.31 -12.73 1.10
CA GLN A 260 -11.54 -13.92 1.92
C GLN A 260 -10.32 -14.85 1.92
N SER A 261 -9.61 -14.92 0.79
CA SER A 261 -8.35 -15.67 0.67
C SER A 261 -7.27 -15.14 1.63
N GLY A 262 -7.14 -13.81 1.75
CA GLY A 262 -6.21 -13.19 2.68
C GLY A 262 -6.61 -13.42 4.13
N TYR A 263 -7.89 -13.23 4.44
CA TYR A 263 -8.44 -13.51 5.77
C TYR A 263 -8.20 -14.97 6.20
N ASN A 264 -8.58 -15.93 5.37
CA ASN A 264 -8.44 -17.35 5.68
C ASN A 264 -6.97 -17.77 5.84
N LEU A 265 -6.07 -17.21 5.03
CA LEU A 265 -4.64 -17.50 5.17
C LEU A 265 -4.09 -16.94 6.48
N ALA A 266 -4.44 -15.70 6.85
CA ALA A 266 -4.03 -15.12 8.13
C ALA A 266 -4.56 -15.92 9.33
N VAL A 267 -5.80 -16.42 9.26
CA VAL A 267 -6.37 -17.31 10.29
C VAL A 267 -5.57 -18.62 10.40
N ARG A 268 -5.22 -19.26 9.28
CA ARG A 268 -4.38 -20.49 9.27
C ARG A 268 -3.01 -20.25 9.88
N GLU A 269 -2.43 -19.08 9.63
CA GLU A 269 -1.09 -18.69 10.08
C GLU A 269 -1.07 -17.98 11.45
N MET A 270 -2.23 -17.85 12.11
CA MET A 270 -2.41 -16.98 13.27
C MET A 270 -1.48 -17.34 14.44
N GLU A 271 -1.29 -18.63 14.70
CA GLU A 271 -0.39 -19.08 15.77
C GLU A 271 1.07 -18.72 15.49
N ARG A 272 1.51 -18.77 14.21
CA ARG A 272 2.84 -18.28 13.81
C ARG A 272 2.91 -16.76 13.97
N ILE A 273 1.87 -16.04 13.55
CA ILE A 273 1.82 -14.57 13.65
C ILE A 273 1.93 -14.11 15.12
N LYS A 274 1.26 -14.79 16.06
CA LYS A 274 1.35 -14.49 17.50
C LYS A 274 2.79 -14.62 18.05
N GLN A 275 3.62 -15.49 17.49
CA GLN A 275 5.03 -15.66 17.89
C GLN A 275 5.93 -14.46 17.51
N LEU A 276 5.40 -13.48 16.76
CA LEU A 276 6.11 -12.23 16.48
C LEU A 276 6.11 -11.27 17.69
N PHE A 277 5.17 -11.43 18.61
CA PHE A 277 5.05 -10.66 19.85
C PHE A 277 5.82 -11.36 20.99
#